data_AF-A0A7S4FG90-F1
#
_entry.id   AF-A0A7S4FG90-F1
#
_cell.length_a   1.000
_cell.length_b   1.000
_cell.length_c   1.000
_cell.angle_alpha   90.00
_cell.angle_beta   90.00
_cell.angle_gamma   90.00
#
_symmetry.space_group_name_H-M   'P 1'
#
loop_
_entity.id
_entity.type
_entity.pdbx_description
1 polymer ?
#
loop_
_entity_poly.entity_id
_entity_poly.type
_entity_poly.pdbx_seq_one_letter_code
_entity_poly.pdbx_strand_id
1 'polypeptide(L)'
;KIRIRGKTLLKLVDIVDPYVQVFLTGYEEDTKKCSTNVVYDNGWDPTWNELFSFTIKYPELCFLTLRVMDKEKPKDVIVAEGSIALTSLMQGYRVVPLYNVETGTPIVGASLFCWFAMHKQNVRGLGNSAFKTLAADPALII
;
A
#
# COMPACT_ATOMS: atom_id res chain seq x y z
N LYS A 1 8.95 2.38 -4.93
CA LYS A 1 8.67 3.17 -6.16
C LYS A 1 7.27 2.81 -6.66
N ILE A 2 6.29 3.67 -6.39
CA ILE A 2 4.88 3.49 -6.78
C ILE A 2 4.63 4.25 -8.09
N ARG A 3 4.22 3.55 -9.14
CA ARG A 3 3.82 4.09 -10.46
C ARG A 3 2.48 3.50 -10.83
N ILE A 4 1.41 4.27 -10.99
CA ILE A 4 0.17 3.68 -11.56
C ILE A 4 0.38 3.55 -13.05
N ARG A 5 0.20 2.36 -13.62
CA ARG A 5 -0.07 2.25 -15.05
C ARG A 5 -1.56 1.96 -15.19
N GLY A 6 -2.29 2.97 -15.62
CA GLY A 6 -3.72 2.85 -15.87
C GLY A 6 -4.19 3.72 -17.02
N LYS A 7 -4.65 3.09 -18.09
CA LYS A 7 -5.36 3.79 -19.16
C LYS A 7 -6.70 4.24 -18.56
N THR A 8 -6.91 5.55 -18.49
CA THR A 8 -8.21 6.20 -18.20
C THR A 8 -8.76 5.98 -16.78
N LEU A 9 -8.32 6.81 -15.82
CA LEU A 9 -9.21 7.32 -14.77
C LEU A 9 -9.91 8.59 -15.31
N LEU A 10 -10.72 8.43 -16.37
CA LEU A 10 -11.44 9.58 -16.94
C LEU A 10 -12.67 9.85 -16.07
N LYS A 11 -12.54 10.79 -15.15
CA LYS A 11 -13.68 11.60 -14.75
C LYS A 11 -13.98 12.51 -15.94
N LEU A 12 -15.17 12.37 -16.53
CA LEU A 12 -15.55 12.99 -17.81
C LEU A 12 -15.54 14.53 -17.81
N VAL A 13 -15.28 15.17 -16.66
CA VAL A 13 -15.40 16.62 -16.45
C VAL A 13 -14.13 17.23 -15.81
N ASP A 14 -13.25 16.41 -15.22
CA ASP A 14 -12.17 16.88 -14.34
C ASP A 14 -10.98 15.91 -14.38
N ILE A 15 -9.75 16.43 -14.34
CA ILE A 15 -8.56 15.59 -14.33
C ILE A 15 -8.28 15.20 -12.88
N VAL A 16 -8.16 13.90 -12.62
CA VAL A 16 -7.87 13.39 -11.28
C VAL A 16 -6.53 13.95 -10.79
N ASP A 17 -6.50 14.35 -9.51
CA ASP A 17 -5.33 14.73 -8.73
C ASP A 17 -4.93 13.58 -7.79
N PRO A 18 -4.31 12.50 -8.30
CA PRO A 18 -4.22 11.28 -7.53
C PRO A 18 -3.18 11.33 -6.40
N TYR A 19 -3.51 10.70 -5.29
CA TYR A 19 -2.56 10.26 -4.27
C TYR A 19 -2.92 8.86 -3.76
N VAL A 20 -1.95 8.17 -3.16
CA VAL A 20 -2.15 6.81 -2.64
C VAL A 20 -2.12 6.83 -1.11
N GLN A 21 -3.22 6.39 -0.50
CA GLN A 21 -3.25 6.02 0.90
C GLN A 21 -2.75 4.59 1.07
N VAL A 22 -1.77 4.40 1.93
CA VAL A 22 -1.21 3.10 2.27
C VAL A 22 -1.67 2.75 3.68
N PHE A 23 -2.44 1.68 3.77
CA PHE A 23 -2.94 1.14 5.03
C PHE A 23 -2.32 -0.22 5.27
N LEU A 24 -1.77 -0.38 6.47
CA LEU A 24 -1.47 -1.69 7.03
C LEU A 24 -2.56 -1.96 8.07
N THR A 25 -3.39 -2.97 7.83
CA THR A 25 -4.43 -3.41 8.77
C THR A 25 -4.05 -4.76 9.34
N GLY A 26 -4.19 -4.92 10.65
CA GLY A 26 -3.82 -6.14 11.36
C GLY A 26 -4.14 -6.01 12.85
N TYR A 27 -3.28 -6.58 13.71
CA TYR A 27 -3.37 -6.32 15.14
C TYR A 27 -3.15 -4.82 15.44
N GLU A 28 -3.63 -4.33 16.58
CA GLU A 28 -3.61 -2.90 16.92
C GLU A 28 -2.20 -2.29 16.81
N GLU A 29 -1.17 -3.01 17.31
CA GLU A 29 0.23 -2.61 17.24
C GLU A 29 0.78 -2.51 15.80
N ASP A 30 0.26 -3.32 14.88
CA ASP A 30 0.69 -3.39 13.48
C ASP A 30 -0.11 -2.46 12.56
N THR A 31 -1.20 -1.87 13.05
CA THR A 31 -2.03 -0.98 12.22
C THR A 31 -1.29 0.33 11.93
N LYS A 32 -1.19 0.70 10.65
CA LYS A 32 -0.50 1.91 10.19
C LYS A 32 -1.26 2.56 9.03
N LYS A 33 -1.17 3.88 8.93
CA LYS A 33 -1.73 4.66 7.82
C LYS A 33 -0.74 5.73 7.42
N CYS A 34 -0.44 5.81 6.13
CA CYS A 34 0.33 6.90 5.54
C CYS A 34 -0.22 7.23 4.16
N SER A 35 0.30 8.29 3.54
CA SER A 35 -0.16 8.75 2.24
C SER A 35 1.01 9.33 1.48
N THR A 36 1.00 9.15 0.17
CA THR A 36 1.90 9.87 -0.73
C THR A 36 1.49 11.34 -0.84
N ASN A 37 2.35 12.14 -1.44
CA ASN A 37 1.97 13.45 -1.94
C ASN A 37 0.91 13.35 -3.04
N VAL A 38 0.25 14.46 -3.32
CA VAL A 38 -0.68 14.59 -4.45
C VAL A 38 0.12 14.85 -5.72
N VAL A 39 -0.24 14.14 -6.80
CA VAL A 39 0.20 14.49 -8.16
C VAL A 39 -0.95 15.24 -8.81
N TYR A 40 -0.72 16.49 -9.18
CA TYR A 40 -1.75 17.33 -9.78
C TYR A 40 -1.94 17.04 -11.28
N ASP A 41 -3.19 17.09 -11.75
CA ASP A 41 -3.62 17.00 -13.14
C ASP A 41 -3.05 15.79 -13.91
N ASN A 42 -2.92 14.63 -13.26
CA ASN A 42 -2.33 13.44 -13.89
C ASN A 42 -2.98 12.13 -13.44
N GLY A 43 -4.18 11.86 -13.94
CA GLY A 43 -4.88 10.59 -13.75
C GLY A 43 -4.40 9.42 -14.63
N TRP A 44 -3.39 9.58 -15.49
CA TRP A 44 -3.00 8.58 -16.50
C TRP A 44 -1.77 7.74 -16.14
N ASP A 45 -0.66 8.39 -15.76
CA ASP A 45 0.57 7.72 -15.29
C ASP A 45 1.18 8.50 -14.12
N PRO A 46 0.42 8.71 -13.03
CA PRO A 46 0.94 9.37 -11.85
C PRO A 46 2.07 8.54 -11.23
N THR A 47 3.12 9.26 -10.80
CA THR A 47 4.32 8.69 -10.23
C THR A 47 4.67 9.44 -8.95
N TRP A 48 4.67 8.73 -7.82
CA TRP A 48 5.01 9.34 -6.52
C TRP A 48 6.48 9.14 -6.14
N ASN A 49 7.07 7.99 -6.51
CA ASN A 49 8.44 7.63 -6.12
C ASN A 49 8.74 7.68 -4.61
N GLU A 50 7.71 7.54 -3.78
CA GLU A 50 7.86 7.51 -2.33
C GLU A 50 8.14 6.10 -1.81
N LEU A 51 8.72 6.06 -0.61
CA LEU A 51 9.04 4.84 0.11
C LEU A 51 8.48 4.93 1.54
N PHE A 52 7.88 3.84 2.00
CA PHE A 52 7.35 3.66 3.34
C PHE A 52 7.99 2.45 3.99
N SER A 53 8.21 2.51 5.31
CA SER A 53 8.81 1.40 6.06
C SER A 53 8.02 1.17 7.34
N PHE A 54 7.69 -0.10 7.59
CA PHE A 54 6.91 -0.53 8.74
C PHE A 54 7.60 -1.70 9.43
N THR A 55 7.64 -1.68 10.75
CA THR A 55 7.94 -2.88 11.55
C THR A 55 6.63 -3.56 11.89
N ILE A 56 6.55 -4.87 11.66
CA ILE A 56 5.32 -5.65 11.76
C ILE A 56 5.59 -6.87 12.61
N LYS A 57 4.79 -7.07 13.65
CA LYS A 57 4.94 -8.15 14.64
C LYS A 57 4.24 -9.43 14.22
N TYR A 58 3.02 -9.30 13.68
CA TYR A 58 2.17 -10.42 13.25
C TYR A 58 1.84 -10.31 11.75
N PRO A 59 2.82 -10.51 10.86
CA PRO A 59 2.62 -10.38 9.41
C PRO A 59 1.51 -11.29 8.87
N GLU A 60 1.25 -12.44 9.51
CA GLU A 60 0.20 -13.39 9.16
C GLU A 60 -1.23 -12.88 9.38
N LEU A 61 -1.39 -11.84 10.19
CA LEU A 61 -2.67 -11.18 10.45
C LEU A 61 -2.81 -9.87 9.67
N CYS A 62 -1.81 -9.51 8.85
CA CYS A 62 -1.74 -8.20 8.24
C CYS A 62 -2.12 -8.19 6.75
N PHE A 63 -2.85 -7.15 6.36
CA PHE A 63 -3.16 -6.80 4.99
C PHE A 63 -2.58 -5.44 4.65
N LEU A 64 -1.93 -5.37 3.49
CA LEU A 64 -1.52 -4.12 2.86
C LEU A 64 -2.61 -3.68 1.89
N THR A 65 -3.23 -2.54 2.16
CA THR A 65 -4.22 -1.92 1.31
C THR A 65 -3.67 -0.62 0.72
N LEU A 66 -3.67 -0.54 -0.60
CA LEU A 66 -3.26 0.63 -1.37
C LEU A 66 -4.52 1.24 -2.00
N ARG A 67 -4.92 2.42 -1.53
CA ARG A 67 -6.13 3.11 -1.98
C ARG A 67 -5.76 4.37 -2.75
N VAL A 68 -6.19 4.44 -4.00
CA VAL A 68 -6.04 5.62 -4.84
C VAL A 68 -7.18 6.59 -4.53
N MET A 69 -6.81 7.82 -4.23
CA MET A 69 -7.69 8.91 -3.89
C MET A 69 -7.56 10.01 -4.95
N ASP A 70 -8.65 10.73 -5.21
CA ASP A 70 -8.66 11.97 -5.97
C ASP A 70 -8.70 13.16 -5.02
N LYS A 71 -7.78 14.12 -5.17
CA LYS A 71 -7.73 15.32 -4.33
C LYS A 71 -8.74 16.35 -4.80
N GLU A 72 -9.95 16.25 -4.28
CA GLU A 72 -11.04 17.16 -4.62
C GLU A 72 -11.42 18.13 -3.49
N LYS A 73 -12.08 19.24 -3.86
CA LYS A 73 -12.76 20.14 -2.93
C LYS A 73 -14.27 20.00 -3.11
N PRO A 74 -15.07 19.83 -2.04
CA PRO A 74 -14.71 19.99 -0.63
C PRO A 74 -14.13 18.73 0.04
N LYS A 75 -14.18 17.57 -0.62
CA LYS A 75 -13.79 16.29 -0.01
C LYS A 75 -13.16 15.37 -1.05
N ASP A 76 -12.01 14.82 -0.69
CA ASP A 76 -11.31 13.80 -1.46
C ASP A 76 -12.19 12.57 -1.72
N VAL A 77 -12.12 12.04 -2.94
CA VAL A 77 -12.95 10.93 -3.41
C VAL A 77 -12.10 9.66 -3.55
N ILE A 78 -12.68 8.51 -3.23
CA ILE A 78 -12.01 7.22 -3.44
C ILE A 78 -12.16 6.86 -4.92
N VAL A 79 -11.03 6.60 -5.58
CA VAL A 79 -11.03 6.20 -6.99
C VAL A 79 -11.01 4.68 -7.11
N ALA A 80 -10.08 4.03 -6.41
CA ALA A 80 -9.90 2.59 -6.47
C ALA A 80 -9.07 2.06 -5.31
N GLU A 81 -9.08 0.75 -5.10
CA GLU A 81 -8.27 0.10 -4.07
C GLU A 81 -7.69 -1.23 -4.56
N GLY A 82 -6.51 -1.59 -4.07
CA GLY A 82 -5.96 -2.94 -4.16
C GLY A 82 -5.43 -3.39 -2.80
N SER A 83 -5.75 -4.62 -2.40
CA SER A 83 -5.38 -5.18 -1.10
C SER A 83 -4.62 -6.50 -1.26
N ILE A 84 -3.56 -6.69 -0.48
CA ILE A 84 -2.67 -7.86 -0.51
C ILE A 84 -2.42 -8.33 0.93
N ALA A 85 -2.68 -9.59 1.22
CA ALA A 85 -2.22 -10.20 2.47
C ALA A 85 -0.68 -10.23 2.49
N LEU A 86 -0.03 -9.84 3.59
CA LEU A 86 1.43 -9.81 3.62
C LEU A 86 2.06 -11.19 3.40
N THR A 87 1.36 -12.26 3.81
CA THR A 87 1.76 -13.65 3.56
C THR A 87 1.83 -14.00 2.07
N SER A 88 1.08 -13.29 1.24
CA SER A 88 1.06 -13.42 -0.22
C SER A 88 1.93 -12.39 -0.93
N LEU A 89 2.56 -11.46 -0.19
CA LEU A 89 3.33 -10.38 -0.79
C LEU A 89 4.68 -10.90 -1.31
N MET A 90 4.86 -10.81 -2.63
CA MET A 90 6.11 -11.16 -3.28
C MET A 90 7.06 -9.95 -3.34
N GLN A 91 8.32 -10.15 -2.96
CA GLN A 91 9.35 -9.12 -3.03
C GLN A 91 9.72 -8.73 -4.47
N GLY A 92 10.28 -7.54 -4.66
CA GLY A 92 10.67 -6.94 -5.94
C GLY A 92 9.56 -6.08 -6.55
N TYR A 93 9.69 -5.77 -7.84
CA TYR A 93 8.67 -5.02 -8.58
C TYR A 93 7.45 -5.88 -8.87
N ARG A 94 6.26 -5.37 -8.51
CA ARG A 94 4.97 -6.05 -8.65
C ARG A 94 3.91 -5.10 -9.12
N VAL A 95 2.86 -5.66 -9.70
CA VAL A 95 1.66 -4.95 -10.13
C VAL A 95 0.54 -5.33 -9.17
N VAL A 96 -0.09 -4.34 -8.56
CA VAL A 96 -1.27 -4.47 -7.72
C VAL A 96 -2.49 -4.07 -8.54
N PRO A 97 -3.38 -5.02 -8.88
CA PRO A 97 -4.60 -4.69 -9.58
C PRO A 97 -5.52 -3.83 -8.71
N LEU A 98 -6.21 -2.89 -9.34
CA LEU A 98 -7.14 -1.98 -8.68
C LEU A 98 -8.59 -2.41 -8.91
N TYR A 99 -9.41 -2.25 -7.87
CA TYR A 99 -10.81 -2.62 -7.83
C TYR A 99 -11.67 -1.41 -7.47
N ASN A 100 -12.89 -1.39 -7.99
CA ASN A 100 -13.89 -0.42 -7.59
C ASN A 100 -14.38 -0.77 -6.18
N VAL A 101 -14.30 0.20 -5.25
CA VAL A 101 -14.58 -0.05 -3.82
C VAL A 101 -16.05 -0.35 -3.53
N GLU A 102 -16.97 0.19 -4.34
CA GLU A 102 -18.41 0.00 -4.14
C GLU A 102 -18.89 -1.35 -4.67
N THR A 103 -18.38 -1.76 -5.83
CA THR A 103 -18.83 -2.97 -6.53
C THR A 103 -17.94 -4.19 -6.31
N GLY A 104 -16.71 -3.99 -5.83
CA GLY A 104 -15.69 -5.03 -5.70
C GLY A 104 -15.17 -5.56 -7.04
N THR A 105 -15.56 -4.95 -8.16
CA THR A 105 -15.17 -5.43 -9.50
C THR A 105 -13.79 -4.90 -9.91
N PRO A 106 -13.01 -5.68 -10.68
CA PRO A 106 -11.72 -5.22 -11.17
C PRO A 106 -11.88 -4.07 -12.17
N ILE A 107 -11.08 -3.03 -12.01
CA ILE A 107 -11.03 -1.92 -12.98
C ILE A 107 -10.07 -2.32 -14.09
N VAL A 108 -10.63 -2.65 -15.26
CA VAL A 108 -9.85 -3.13 -16.40
C VAL A 108 -8.79 -2.10 -16.79
N GLY A 109 -7.54 -2.52 -16.75
CA GLY A 109 -6.41 -1.69 -17.13
C GLY A 109 -5.89 -0.77 -16.04
N ALA A 110 -6.44 -0.75 -14.82
CA ALA A 110 -5.95 0.07 -13.71
C ALA A 110 -5.09 -0.76 -12.73
N SER A 111 -3.89 -0.28 -12.43
CA SER A 111 -2.97 -0.98 -11.52
C SER A 111 -1.90 -0.08 -10.91
N LEU A 112 -1.42 -0.42 -9.71
CA LEU A 112 -0.25 0.17 -9.08
C LEU A 112 0.98 -0.70 -9.33
N PHE A 113 2.02 -0.14 -9.92
CA PHE A 113 3.33 -0.74 -9.98
C PHE A 113 4.13 -0.33 -8.75
N CYS A 114 4.38 -1.28 -7.86
CA CYS A 114 5.07 -1.06 -6.58
C CYS A 114 6.35 -1.89 -6.52
N TRP A 115 7.27 -1.50 -5.63
CA TRP A 115 8.40 -2.34 -5.27
C TRP A 115 8.23 -2.74 -3.82
N PHE A 116 8.37 -4.02 -3.51
CA PHE A 116 8.19 -4.53 -2.15
C PHE A 116 9.48 -5.20 -1.67
N ALA A 117 9.84 -4.99 -0.43
CA ALA A 117 10.90 -5.76 0.24
C ALA A 117 10.48 -6.12 1.66
N MET A 118 10.78 -7.34 2.06
CA MET A 118 10.45 -7.84 3.39
C MET A 118 11.68 -8.54 3.97
N HIS A 119 12.17 -8.00 5.08
CA HIS A 119 13.38 -8.48 5.75
C HIS A 119 13.04 -8.91 7.17
N LYS A 120 13.41 -10.14 7.55
CA LYS A 120 13.36 -10.57 8.95
C LYS A 120 14.47 -9.87 9.72
N GLN A 121 14.15 -9.07 10.74
CA GLN A 121 15.17 -8.53 11.63
C GLN A 121 15.64 -9.62 12.58
N ASN A 122 16.94 -9.89 12.58
CA ASN A 122 17.57 -10.80 13.54
C ASN A 122 17.96 -9.99 14.78
N VAL A 123 17.29 -10.22 15.91
CA VAL A 123 17.71 -9.65 17.20
C VAL A 123 19.00 -10.34 17.63
N ARG A 124 20.17 -9.73 17.38
CA ARG A 124 21.44 -10.17 17.96
C ARG A 124 21.56 -9.65 19.39
N GLY A 125 21.27 -10.53 20.36
CA GLY A 125 21.87 -10.53 21.69
C GLY A 125 21.26 -9.58 22.73
N LEU A 126 20.37 -10.11 23.57
CA LEU A 126 20.35 -9.83 25.00
C LEU A 126 20.37 -11.17 25.73
N GLY A 127 21.31 -11.29 26.68
CA GLY A 127 21.71 -12.53 27.32
C GLY A 127 20.62 -13.23 28.13
N ASN A 128 20.89 -14.51 28.38
CA ASN A 128 20.12 -15.46 29.17
C ASN A 128 19.39 -14.83 30.37
N SER A 129 18.07 -14.63 30.25
CA SER A 129 17.05 -14.96 31.26
C SER A 129 15.66 -14.57 30.73
N ALA A 130 14.68 -15.43 30.99
CA ALA A 130 13.24 -15.29 30.78
C ALA A 130 12.66 -15.63 29.38
N PHE A 131 12.02 -16.81 29.37
CA PHE A 131 10.84 -17.24 28.59
C PHE A 131 10.80 -17.15 27.05
N LYS A 132 10.39 -18.28 26.48
CA LYS A 132 10.24 -18.61 25.06
C LYS A 132 9.24 -17.71 24.30
N THR A 133 9.69 -17.31 23.11
CA THR A 133 8.97 -17.11 21.84
C THR A 133 7.97 -15.96 21.74
N LEU A 134 8.31 -14.96 20.91
CA LEU A 134 7.40 -14.43 19.88
C LEU A 134 8.26 -13.90 18.71
N ALA A 135 7.69 -13.92 17.51
CA ALA A 135 8.37 -13.90 16.21
C ALA A 135 9.36 -12.75 15.99
N ALA A 136 10.44 -13.05 15.26
CA ALA A 136 11.38 -12.06 14.74
C ALA A 136 10.66 -11.09 13.80
N ASP A 137 10.67 -9.80 14.12
CA ASP A 137 9.95 -8.73 13.42
C ASP A 137 10.39 -8.60 11.95
N PRO A 138 9.50 -8.83 10.97
CA PRO A 138 9.72 -8.35 9.61
C PRO A 138 9.57 -6.83 9.54
N ALA A 139 10.56 -6.19 8.91
CA ALA A 139 10.38 -4.85 8.35
C ALA A 139 9.86 -4.99 6.91
N LEU A 140 8.72 -4.37 6.62
CA LEU A 140 8.18 -4.21 5.28
C LEU A 140 8.58 -2.83 4.75
N ILE A 141 9.24 -2.81 3.60
CA ILE A 141 9.55 -1.60 2.85
C ILE A 141 8.72 -1.61 1.57
N ILE A 142 7.96 -0.53 1.35
CA ILE A 142 7.06 -0.29 0.21
C ILE A 142 7.58 0.92 -0.58
#